data_AF-A5Z5J7-F1
#
_entry.id   AF-A5Z5J7-F1
#
_cell.length_a   1.000
_cell.length_b   1.000
_cell.length_c   1.000
_cell.angle_alpha   90.00
_cell.angle_beta   90.00
_cell.angle_gamma   90.00
#
_symmetry.space_group_name_H-M   'P 1'
#
loop_
_entity.id
_entity.type
_entity.pdbx_description
1 polymer ?
#
loop_
_entity_poly.entity_id
_entity_poly.type
_entity_poly.pdbx_seq_one_letter_code
_entity_poly.pdbx_strand_id
1 'polypeptide(L)' 'MAKSKNESNNKSSGTLLTEKDGTQYFVMGKVRIKVSEHFAQDGKPLDSLLEDVIQHAAAAS' A
#
# COMPACT_ATOMS: atom_id res chain seq x y z
N MET A 1 -35.69 -31.01 -7.83
CA MET A 1 -34.25 -30.95 -7.52
C MET A 1 -33.86 -29.48 -7.42
N ALA A 2 -33.57 -28.99 -6.21
CA ALA A 2 -33.21 -27.59 -5.99
C ALA A 2 -31.77 -27.34 -6.48
N LYS A 3 -31.58 -26.41 -7.42
CA LYS A 3 -30.26 -25.93 -7.82
C LYS A 3 -29.75 -25.01 -6.72
N SER A 4 -28.79 -25.50 -5.94
CA SER A 4 -28.08 -24.69 -4.95
C SER A 4 -27.35 -23.55 -5.67
N LYS A 5 -27.66 -22.32 -5.26
CA LYS A 5 -26.96 -21.12 -5.70
C LYS A 5 -25.64 -21.08 -4.95
N ASN A 6 -24.56 -21.45 -5.64
CA ASN A 6 -23.21 -21.28 -5.10
C ASN A 6 -22.85 -19.79 -5.12
N GLU A 7 -23.33 -19.04 -4.12
CA GLU A 7 -22.83 -17.71 -3.84
C GLU A 7 -21.43 -17.87 -3.25
N SER A 8 -20.43 -17.78 -4.13
CA SER A 8 -19.02 -17.71 -3.77
C SER A 8 -18.76 -16.40 -3.03
N ASN A 9 -19.06 -16.36 -1.73
CA ASN A 9 -18.72 -15.25 -0.84
C ASN A 9 -17.21 -15.24 -0.57
N ASN A 10 -16.39 -14.93 -1.58
CA ASN A 10 -15.05 -14.42 -1.36
C ASN A 10 -15.07 -12.90 -1.54
N LYS A 11 -15.55 -12.20 -0.50
CA LYS A 11 -15.41 -10.75 -0.37
C LYS A 11 -14.37 -10.44 0.71
N SER A 12 -13.24 -11.15 0.65
CA SER A 12 -12.14 -11.04 1.62
C SER A 12 -10.94 -10.26 1.05
N SER A 13 -11.19 -9.29 0.18
CA SER A 13 -10.15 -8.35 -0.25
C SER A 13 -10.10 -7.19 0.74
N GLY A 14 -9.00 -7.04 1.49
CA GLY A 14 -8.77 -5.82 2.25
C GLY A 14 -8.59 -4.61 1.34
N THR A 15 -8.80 -3.41 1.88
CA THR A 15 -8.76 -2.14 1.14
C THR A 15 -7.72 -1.21 1.75
N LEU A 16 -7.09 -0.38 0.91
CA LEU A 16 -6.23 0.72 1.37
C LEU A 16 -7.08 1.97 1.62
N LEU A 17 -6.90 2.57 2.80
CA LEU A 17 -7.48 3.85 3.18
C LEU A 17 -6.35 4.86 3.39
N THR A 18 -6.43 6.01 2.72
CA THR A 18 -5.49 7.11 2.88
C THR A 18 -6.19 8.27 3.57
N GLU A 19 -5.63 8.74 4.68
CA GLU A 19 -6.12 9.91 5.41
C GLU A 19 -5.64 11.22 4.75
N LYS A 20 -6.20 12.35 5.19
CA LYS A 20 -5.88 13.68 4.62
C LYS A 20 -4.40 14.07 4.81
N ASP A 21 -3.75 13.53 5.83
CA ASP A 21 -2.33 13.75 6.14
C ASP A 21 -1.40 12.81 5.34
N GLY A 22 -1.96 11.95 4.47
CA GLY A 22 -1.22 10.96 3.70
C GLY A 22 -0.99 9.64 4.43
N THR A 23 -1.38 9.50 5.71
CA THR A 23 -1.22 8.24 6.43
C THR A 23 -2.09 7.17 5.78
N GLN A 24 -1.48 6.03 5.41
CA GLN A 24 -2.17 4.91 4.80
C GLN A 24 -2.44 3.79 5.81
N TYR A 25 -3.59 3.14 5.67
CA TYR A 25 -3.97 1.97 6.46
C TYR A 25 -4.50 0.86 5.56
N PHE A 26 -4.13 -0.38 5.85
CA PHE A 26 -4.78 -1.56 5.31
C PHE A 26 -5.94 -1.95 6.22
N VAL A 27 -7.14 -2.03 5.65
CA VAL A 27 -8.39 -2.32 6.38
C VAL A 27 -8.97 -3.64 5.91
N MET A 28 -9.22 -4.54 6.86
CA MET A 28 -9.85 -5.83 6.62
C MET A 28 -10.88 -6.12 7.71
N GLY A 29 -12.17 -5.99 7.37
CA GLY A 29 -13.26 -6.07 8.35
C GLY A 29 -13.15 -4.96 9.40
N LYS A 30 -12.94 -5.34 10.67
CA LYS A 30 -12.75 -4.40 11.80
C LYS A 30 -11.28 -4.14 12.11
N VAL A 31 -10.36 -4.82 11.44
CA VAL A 31 -8.92 -4.67 11.65
C VAL A 31 -8.41 -3.54 10.76
N ARG A 32 -7.62 -2.64 11.36
CA ARG A 32 -6.97 -1.52 10.68
C ARG A 32 -5.49 -1.52 11.06
N ILE A 33 -4.63 -1.75 10.08
CA ILE A 33 -3.17 -1.81 10.25
C ILE A 33 -2.57 -0.57 9.61
N LYS A 34 -1.77 0.20 10.35
CA LYS A 34 -1.04 1.34 9.80
C LYS A 34 0.02 0.83 8.82
N VAL A 35 0.02 1.36 7.61
CA VAL A 35 1.09 1.13 6.65
C VAL A 35 2.23 2.09 7.02
N SER A 36 3.41 1.52 7.24
CA SER A 36 4.65 2.27 7.38
C SER A 36 5.63 1.74 6.35
N GLU A 37 6.34 2.65 5.69
CA GLU A 37 7.47 2.28 4.85
C GLU A 37 8.58 1.69 5.73
N HIS A 38 9.23 0.63 5.24
CA HIS A 38 10.39 0.03 5.89
C HIS A 38 11.57 0.10 4.93
N PHE A 39 12.53 0.96 5.24
CA PHE A 39 13.82 0.97 4.55
C PHE A 39 14.70 -0.12 5.13
N ALA A 40 15.35 -0.89 4.26
CA ALA A 40 16.30 -1.90 4.69
C ALA A 40 17.45 -1.24 5.48
N GLN A 41 17.89 -1.88 6.56
CA GLN A 41 18.94 -1.35 7.43
C GLN A 41 20.25 -1.08 6.67
N ASP A 42 20.61 -2.00 5.75
CA ASP A 42 21.78 -1.87 4.87
C ASP A 42 21.39 -1.36 3.46
N GLY A 43 20.20 -0.78 3.34
CA GLY A 43 19.71 -0.18 2.10
C GLY A 43 20.27 1.22 1.87
N LYS A 44 19.91 1.80 0.71
CA LYS A 44 20.20 3.21 0.47
C LYS A 44 19.48 4.07 1.53
N PRO A 45 20.18 5.02 2.16
CA PRO A 45 19.52 5.96 3.05
C PRO A 45 18.51 6.81 2.26
N LEU A 46 17.48 7.31 2.95
CA LEU A 46 16.42 8.10 2.34
C LEU A 46 16.98 9.28 1.53
N ASP A 47 17.97 9.98 2.07
CA ASP A 47 18.57 11.15 1.41
C ASP A 47 19.17 10.79 0.03
N SER A 48 19.84 9.64 -0.06
CA SER A 48 20.39 9.15 -1.34
C SER A 48 19.28 8.77 -2.33
N LEU A 49 18.14 8.24 -1.85
CA LEU A 49 16.98 7.98 -2.70
C LEU A 49 16.36 9.28 -3.21
N LEU A 50 16.31 10.33 -2.39
CA LEU A 50 15.81 11.64 -2.80
C LEU A 50 16.70 12.27 -3.88
N GLU A 51 18.03 12.17 -3.72
CA GLU A 51 18.99 12.63 -4.75
C GLU A 51 18.78 11.90 -6.08
N ASP A 52 18.65 10.57 -6.05
CA ASP A 52 18.41 9.76 -7.25
C ASP A 52 17.11 10.18 -7.96
N VAL A 53 16.04 10.44 -7.21
CA VAL A 53 14.74 10.89 -7.76
C VAL A 53 14.86 12.26 -8.42
N ILE A 54 15.54 13.21 -7.79
CA ILE A 54 15.73 14.56 -8.33
C ILE A 54 16.54 14.51 -9.63
N GLN A 55 17.65 13.76 -9.64
CA GLN A 55 18.48 13.60 -10.82
C GLN A 55 17.72 12.93 -11.96
N HIS A 56 16.94 11.89 -11.67
CA HIS A 56 16.10 11.22 -12.65
C HIS A 56 15.06 12.17 -13.26
N ALA A 57 14.36 12.95 -12.43
CA ALA A 57 13.37 13.92 -12.91
C ALA A 57 14.02 15.02 -13.77
N ALA A 58 15.19 15.52 -13.37
CA ALA A 58 15.94 16.52 -14.13
C ALA A 58 16.42 15.99 -15.49
N ALA A 59 16.85 14.73 -15.55
CA ALA A 59 17.29 14.09 -16.79
C ALA A 59 16.12 13.76 -17.75
N ALA A 60 14.90 13.67 -17.23
CA ALA A 60 13.69 13.46 -18.03
C ALA A 60 13.09 14.77 -18.59
N SER A 61 13.74 15.93 -18.35
CA SER A 61 13.30 17.27 -18.73
C SER A 61 13.89 17.75 -20.06
#